data_AF-A0A2E8L1C9-F1
#
_entry.id   AF-A0A2E8L1C9-F1
#
_cell.length_a   1.000
_cell.length_b   1.000
_cell.length_c   1.000
_cell.angle_alpha   90.00
_cell.angle_beta   90.00
_cell.angle_gamma   90.00
#
_symmetry.space_group_name_H-M   'P 1'
#
loop_
_entity.id
_entity.type
_entity.pdbx_description
1 polymer ?
#
loop_
_entity_poly.entity_id
_entity_poly.type
_entity_poly.pdbx_seq_one_letter_code
_entity_poly.pdbx_strand_id
1 'polypeptide(L)'
;MPPMNGSIWRIMPWGHSALFICTKNSARCKKAQPVFLADIHLSRYIPLLLIVLHLEVMGQSTSVVSKISVEGNQVTKEYIIRREIQHPLDVQLDSTIAREDRNRIDNIGIFGRVVWDTVSQKDGSVELVYRVLESWRFWPGVSPIYWEDKGWSLGGGLRILNFRGRDQSFAIGGSIGAIQMFGFYFSDPWFAGDHISLSMNLGKNLFVHPFLPYVQSTEAFEVNLGRWFGYRWKVQAGFELEHKQFSEESDTLSFTYIAPQGSVIYDTRDIYRDPSRGGMITQSFYSMIDLTQGDGNRLVWTQSVSQYWSPVQGQKKLTLGIGVKLATSFGSMDEVWLNYFGGSKTVRGWSVPNRDDYVNPLQSFRFGNHQFIFSAEARQTIIPTSTVSSRIFNVEYGLTGVVFLDIGYTSRQLQDLLNFDPLLGTGLGIRMPIPGGVLRLDLGWSFYSGEFVSKGINFDLGQKF
;
A
#
# COMPACT_ATOMS: atom_id res chain seq x y z
N MET A 1 -2.82 7.63 -1.60
CA MET A 1 -2.39 7.19 -0.25
C MET A 1 -1.42 8.22 0.33
N PRO A 2 -1.53 8.67 1.59
CA PRO A 2 -0.45 9.43 2.23
C PRO A 2 0.77 8.51 2.45
N PRO A 3 2.00 9.05 2.49
CA PRO A 3 3.19 8.28 2.79
C PRO A 3 3.13 7.83 4.26
N MET A 4 3.25 6.52 4.49
CA MET A 4 3.33 5.94 5.83
C MET A 4 4.75 6.16 6.38
N ASN A 5 4.97 7.33 7.00
CA ASN A 5 5.87 7.47 8.13
C ASN A 5 5.00 7.57 9.40
N GLY A 6 5.44 6.98 10.51
CA GLY A 6 4.73 7.09 11.79
C GLY A 6 3.56 6.12 11.99
N SER A 7 3.89 4.91 12.44
CA SER A 7 3.24 4.16 13.54
C SER A 7 1.70 4.06 13.70
N ILE A 8 1.28 2.84 14.10
CA ILE A 8 0.12 2.48 14.95
C ILE A 8 -1.18 1.94 14.25
N TRP A 9 -1.59 0.72 14.69
CA TRP A 9 -2.91 0.01 14.57
C TRP A 9 -3.28 -0.78 13.29
N ARG A 10 -2.97 -2.09 13.23
CA ARG A 10 -3.60 -3.06 12.28
C ARG A 10 -3.86 -4.42 12.96
N ILE A 11 -5.09 -4.94 12.81
CA ILE A 11 -5.75 -6.01 13.58
C ILE A 11 -6.19 -7.12 12.61
N MET A 12 -5.87 -8.40 12.89
CA MET A 12 -6.26 -9.60 12.12
C MET A 12 -7.31 -10.45 12.85
N PRO A 13 -8.27 -11.09 12.15
CA PRO A 13 -8.97 -12.28 12.64
C PRO A 13 -8.45 -13.59 12.00
N TRP A 14 -8.47 -14.67 12.79
CA TRP A 14 -8.05 -16.05 12.48
C TRP A 14 -9.23 -17.03 12.30
N GLY A 15 -9.00 -18.10 11.52
CA GLY A 15 -9.64 -19.42 11.60
C GLY A 15 -10.35 -19.88 10.30
N HIS A 16 -10.34 -21.14 9.84
CA HIS A 16 -9.58 -22.38 10.08
C HIS A 16 -10.01 -23.42 9.00
N SER A 17 -9.12 -24.37 8.71
CA SER A 17 -9.37 -25.78 8.29
C SER A 17 -9.72 -26.19 6.84
N ALA A 18 -9.15 -27.35 6.49
CA ALA A 18 -8.89 -27.95 5.19
C ALA A 18 -9.88 -29.07 4.80
N LEU A 19 -9.83 -29.55 3.54
CA LEU A 19 -10.09 -30.97 3.21
C LEU A 19 -9.49 -31.39 1.85
N PHE A 20 -9.05 -32.64 1.79
CA PHE A 20 -8.38 -33.39 0.70
C PHE A 20 -9.34 -34.05 -0.31
N ILE A 21 -8.77 -34.56 -1.43
CA ILE A 21 -8.96 -35.88 -2.12
C ILE A 21 -8.76 -35.71 -3.66
N CYS A 22 -7.67 -36.21 -4.27
CA CYS A 22 -7.47 -37.51 -4.98
C CYS A 22 -8.34 -37.66 -6.27
N THR A 23 -7.89 -38.03 -7.49
CA THR A 23 -7.01 -39.14 -7.94
C THR A 23 -6.73 -39.08 -9.48
N LYS A 24 -5.57 -39.65 -9.87
CA LYS A 24 -5.20 -40.51 -11.04
C LYS A 24 -5.53 -40.20 -12.52
N ASN A 25 -4.44 -40.28 -13.30
CA ASN A 25 -4.21 -41.02 -14.57
C ASN A 25 -5.11 -40.76 -15.80
N SER A 26 -4.50 -40.35 -16.92
CA SER A 26 -3.89 -41.29 -17.88
C SER A 26 -3.46 -40.57 -19.16
N ALA A 27 -2.33 -41.03 -19.70
CA ALA A 27 -1.76 -40.59 -20.96
C ALA A 27 -2.54 -41.16 -22.16
N ARG A 28 -2.70 -40.36 -23.22
CA ARG A 28 -2.62 -40.86 -24.60
C ARG A 28 -2.40 -39.71 -25.59
N CYS A 29 -1.16 -39.60 -26.03
CA CYS A 29 -0.72 -38.78 -27.14
C CYS A 29 -1.13 -39.49 -28.46
N LYS A 30 -1.82 -38.79 -29.38
CA LYS A 30 -2.02 -39.22 -30.77
C LYS A 30 -1.44 -38.13 -31.69
N LYS A 31 -0.44 -38.52 -32.49
CA LYS A 31 0.07 -37.74 -33.62
C LYS A 31 -1.03 -37.53 -34.66
N ALA A 32 -1.27 -36.28 -35.06
CA ALA A 32 -2.03 -35.94 -36.26
C ALA A 32 -1.05 -35.45 -37.34
N GLN A 33 -1.17 -36.02 -38.53
CA GLN A 33 -0.44 -35.60 -39.74
C GLN A 33 -1.00 -34.26 -40.28
N PRO A 34 -0.19 -33.44 -40.96
CA PRO A 34 -0.65 -32.16 -41.47
C PRO A 34 -1.48 -32.36 -42.75
N VAL A 35 -2.70 -31.83 -42.77
CA VAL A 35 -3.48 -31.65 -43.99
C VAL A 35 -3.11 -30.29 -44.57
N PHE A 36 -2.46 -30.29 -45.72
CA PHE A 36 -2.26 -29.11 -46.55
C PHE A 36 -3.62 -28.68 -47.12
N LEU A 37 -4.13 -27.53 -46.69
CA LEU A 37 -5.17 -26.78 -47.39
C LEU A 37 -4.49 -25.64 -48.14
N ALA A 38 -4.20 -25.89 -49.41
CA ALA A 38 -3.96 -24.83 -50.38
C ALA A 38 -5.32 -24.33 -50.91
N ASP A 39 -5.37 -23.05 -51.24
CA ASP A 39 -6.43 -22.34 -51.96
C ASP A 39 -7.69 -21.94 -51.17
N ILE A 40 -7.49 -21.09 -50.17
CA ILE A 40 -8.48 -20.06 -49.81
C ILE A 40 -7.86 -18.71 -50.16
N HIS A 41 -8.34 -18.08 -51.24
CA HIS A 41 -7.97 -16.70 -51.60
C HIS A 41 -8.54 -15.73 -50.54
N LEU A 42 -7.79 -15.52 -49.44
CA LEU A 42 -8.15 -14.57 -48.37
C LEU A 42 -8.42 -13.16 -48.90
N SER A 43 -7.86 -12.77 -50.05
CA SER A 43 -8.03 -11.44 -50.64
C SER A 43 -9.46 -11.09 -51.05
N ARG A 44 -10.34 -12.08 -51.30
CA ARG A 44 -11.75 -11.83 -51.66
C ARG A 44 -12.66 -11.54 -50.47
N TYR A 45 -12.24 -11.86 -49.25
CA TYR A 45 -13.03 -11.64 -48.03
C TYR A 45 -12.57 -10.43 -47.22
N ILE A 46 -11.38 -9.88 -47.50
CA ILE A 46 -10.87 -8.65 -46.87
C ILE A 46 -11.81 -7.44 -47.05
N PRO A 47 -12.38 -7.16 -48.25
CA PRO A 47 -13.31 -6.03 -48.37
C PRO A 47 -14.63 -6.29 -47.65
N LEU A 48 -15.12 -7.52 -47.61
CA LEU A 48 -16.35 -7.88 -46.89
C LEU A 48 -16.15 -7.82 -45.37
N LEU A 49 -14.99 -8.26 -44.86
CA LEU A 49 -14.61 -8.16 -43.46
C LEU A 49 -14.41 -6.69 -43.04
N LEU A 50 -13.81 -5.86 -43.90
CA LEU A 50 -13.67 -4.41 -43.68
C LEU A 50 -15.03 -3.69 -43.72
N ILE A 51 -15.96 -4.12 -44.57
CA ILE A 51 -17.33 -3.59 -44.64
C ILE A 51 -18.15 -4.04 -43.41
N VAL A 52 -18.00 -5.28 -42.93
CA VAL A 52 -18.63 -5.75 -41.68
C VAL A 52 -18.00 -5.07 -40.45
N LEU A 53 -16.68 -4.86 -40.44
CA LEU A 53 -15.97 -4.06 -39.43
C LEU A 53 -16.34 -2.56 -39.49
N HIS A 54 -16.74 -2.03 -40.65
CA HIS A 54 -17.27 -0.67 -40.77
C HIS A 54 -18.77 -0.58 -40.42
N LEU A 55 -19.55 -1.65 -40.62
CA LEU A 55 -20.98 -1.69 -40.31
C LEU A 55 -21.27 -1.91 -38.82
N GLU A 56 -20.39 -2.59 -38.07
CA GLU A 56 -20.52 -2.66 -36.60
C GLU A 56 -20.14 -1.34 -35.89
N VAL A 57 -19.51 -0.40 -36.61
CA VAL A 57 -19.21 0.95 -36.11
C VAL A 57 -20.34 1.94 -36.47
N MET A 58 -21.45 1.48 -37.04
CA MET A 58 -22.66 2.29 -37.17
C MET A 58 -23.40 2.39 -35.82
N GLY A 59 -22.93 3.33 -35.00
CA GLY A 59 -23.77 4.13 -34.11
C GLY A 59 -24.53 3.37 -33.02
N GLN A 60 -23.82 2.95 -31.97
CA GLN A 60 -24.43 3.13 -30.65
C GLN A 60 -24.54 4.63 -30.43
N SER A 61 -25.74 5.20 -30.62
CA SER A 61 -26.06 6.52 -30.11
C SER A 61 -25.82 6.48 -28.60
N THR A 62 -24.70 7.02 -28.16
CA THR A 62 -24.39 7.16 -26.74
C THR A 62 -25.38 8.14 -26.16
N SER A 63 -26.24 7.65 -25.26
CA SER A 63 -27.23 8.49 -24.60
C SER A 63 -26.55 9.66 -23.88
N VAL A 64 -27.19 10.82 -23.95
CA VAL A 64 -26.74 12.01 -23.23
C VAL A 64 -26.96 11.81 -21.73
N VAL A 65 -25.97 12.17 -20.91
CA VAL A 65 -26.06 12.11 -19.46
C VAL A 65 -26.80 13.35 -18.96
N SER A 66 -28.10 13.21 -18.70
CA SER A 66 -28.95 14.31 -18.21
C SER A 66 -28.83 14.52 -16.71
N LYS A 67 -28.41 13.50 -15.96
CA LYS A 67 -28.37 13.52 -14.49
C LYS A 67 -27.27 12.62 -13.94
N ILE A 68 -26.64 13.08 -12.87
CA ILE A 68 -25.69 12.29 -12.08
C ILE A 68 -26.20 12.18 -10.64
N SER A 69 -26.39 10.96 -10.16
CA SER A 69 -26.84 10.66 -8.80
C SER A 69 -25.87 9.75 -8.05
N VAL A 70 -25.92 9.85 -6.74
CA VAL A 70 -25.13 9.05 -5.81
C VAL A 70 -26.10 8.33 -4.88
N GLU A 71 -25.93 7.02 -4.74
CA GLU A 71 -26.78 6.17 -3.91
C GLU A 71 -25.94 5.38 -2.90
N GLY A 72 -26.51 5.12 -1.72
CA GLY A 72 -25.89 4.28 -0.68
C GLY A 72 -25.01 5.02 0.34
N ASN A 73 -24.83 6.34 0.20
CA ASN A 73 -24.14 7.20 1.17
C ASN A 73 -25.05 7.57 2.35
N GLN A 74 -25.21 6.65 3.31
CA GLN A 74 -26.08 6.87 4.47
C GLN A 74 -25.53 7.91 5.45
N VAL A 75 -24.20 7.99 5.59
CA VAL A 75 -23.55 8.92 6.54
C VAL A 75 -22.59 9.87 5.87
N THR A 76 -21.89 9.40 4.84
CA THR A 76 -21.02 10.22 4.00
C THR A 76 -21.84 11.31 3.34
N LYS A 77 -21.39 12.55 3.51
CA LYS A 77 -22.03 13.68 2.86
C LYS A 77 -21.83 13.56 1.35
N GLU A 78 -22.89 13.78 0.59
CA GLU A 78 -22.89 13.58 -0.86
C GLU A 78 -21.81 14.41 -1.57
N TYR A 79 -21.49 15.61 -1.06
CA TYR A 79 -20.42 16.45 -1.63
C TYR A 79 -19.03 15.79 -1.58
N ILE A 80 -18.78 14.86 -0.64
CA ILE A 80 -17.53 14.09 -0.55
C ILE A 80 -17.37 13.17 -1.76
N ILE A 81 -18.47 12.67 -2.30
CA ILE A 81 -18.46 11.78 -3.48
C ILE A 81 -18.53 12.63 -4.75
N ARG A 82 -19.41 13.63 -4.79
CA ARG A 82 -19.61 14.49 -5.97
C ARG A 82 -18.34 15.23 -6.39
N ARG A 83 -17.50 15.65 -5.45
CA ARG A 83 -16.24 16.34 -5.75
C ARG A 83 -15.24 15.49 -6.54
N GLU A 84 -15.38 14.17 -6.53
CA GLU A 84 -14.52 13.24 -7.27
C GLU A 84 -15.04 12.96 -8.69
N ILE A 85 -16.25 13.41 -9.02
CA ILE A 85 -16.91 13.17 -10.30
C ILE A 85 -16.53 14.29 -11.27
N GLN A 86 -15.99 13.90 -12.41
CA GLN A 86 -15.55 14.79 -13.50
C GLN A 86 -16.42 14.64 -14.75
N HIS A 87 -17.21 13.57 -14.88
CA HIS A 87 -18.12 13.42 -16.02
C HIS A 87 -19.06 14.64 -16.10
N PRO A 88 -19.11 15.37 -17.24
CA PRO A 88 -20.01 16.51 -17.39
C PRO A 88 -21.46 16.07 -17.47
N LEU A 89 -22.38 16.99 -17.17
CA LEU A 89 -23.78 16.86 -17.54
C LEU A 89 -23.99 17.30 -19.00
N ASP A 90 -25.08 16.83 -19.59
CA ASP A 90 -25.56 17.21 -20.92
C ASP A 90 -24.59 16.89 -22.07
N VAL A 91 -23.70 15.92 -21.83
CA VAL A 91 -22.79 15.37 -22.84
C VAL A 91 -23.05 13.87 -23.02
N GLN A 92 -22.55 13.31 -24.13
CA GLN A 92 -22.61 11.87 -24.36
C GLN A 92 -21.89 11.10 -23.25
N LEU A 93 -22.44 9.94 -22.87
CA LEU A 93 -21.82 9.06 -21.89
C LEU A 93 -20.43 8.59 -22.34
N ASP A 94 -19.40 8.96 -21.58
CA ASP A 94 -18.05 8.42 -21.69
C ASP A 94 -17.78 7.42 -20.55
N SER A 95 -17.83 6.13 -20.90
CA SER A 95 -17.55 5.03 -19.96
C SER A 95 -16.14 5.05 -19.38
N THR A 96 -15.18 5.68 -20.06
CA THR A 96 -13.80 5.83 -19.56
C THR A 96 -13.77 6.83 -18.42
N ILE A 97 -14.40 8.00 -18.59
CA ILE A 97 -14.50 9.01 -17.54
C ILE A 97 -15.31 8.47 -16.36
N ALA A 98 -16.44 7.79 -16.60
CA ALA A 98 -17.26 7.20 -15.54
C ALA A 98 -16.49 6.15 -14.71
N ARG A 99 -15.65 5.35 -15.38
CA ARG A 99 -14.77 4.39 -14.70
C ARG A 99 -13.67 5.08 -13.89
N GLU A 100 -13.13 6.20 -14.36
CA GLU A 100 -12.14 6.99 -13.64
C GLU A 100 -12.74 7.73 -12.44
N ASP A 101 -13.95 8.27 -12.56
CA ASP A 101 -14.75 8.81 -11.45
C ASP A 101 -14.94 7.74 -10.37
N ARG A 102 -15.39 6.54 -10.77
CA ARG A 102 -15.53 5.39 -9.86
C ARG A 102 -14.21 5.08 -9.15
N ASN A 103 -13.09 5.08 -9.87
CA ASN A 103 -11.77 4.83 -9.26
C ASN A 103 -11.39 5.93 -8.26
N ARG A 104 -11.64 7.21 -8.55
CA ARG A 104 -11.41 8.32 -7.61
C ARG A 104 -12.24 8.15 -6.34
N ILE A 105 -13.52 7.78 -6.49
CA ILE A 105 -14.42 7.51 -5.35
C ILE A 105 -13.91 6.32 -4.51
N ASP A 106 -13.45 5.23 -5.14
CA ASP A 106 -12.85 4.08 -4.41
C ASP A 106 -11.56 4.50 -3.67
N ASN A 107 -10.76 5.38 -4.28
CA ASN A 107 -9.51 5.91 -3.72
C ASN A 107 -9.69 6.81 -2.49
N ILE A 108 -10.91 7.27 -2.19
CA ILE A 108 -11.23 7.89 -0.89
C ILE A 108 -10.98 6.89 0.24
N GLY A 109 -11.23 5.59 0.01
CA GLY A 109 -10.92 4.53 0.97
C GLY A 109 -11.91 4.36 2.13
N ILE A 110 -13.04 5.05 2.09
CA ILE A 110 -14.15 4.94 3.06
C ILE A 110 -15.31 4.07 2.57
N PHE A 111 -15.18 3.47 1.39
CA PHE A 111 -16.18 2.58 0.78
C PHE A 111 -15.60 1.19 0.59
N GLY A 112 -16.38 0.16 0.91
CA GLY A 112 -15.99 -1.24 0.67
C GLY A 112 -16.19 -1.60 -0.80
N ARG A 113 -17.21 -1.01 -1.43
CA ARG A 113 -17.56 -1.21 -2.85
C ARG A 113 -18.07 0.08 -3.48
N VAL A 114 -17.61 0.35 -4.70
CA VAL A 114 -18.11 1.41 -5.57
C VAL A 114 -18.39 0.83 -6.94
N VAL A 115 -19.62 0.99 -7.44
CA VAL A 115 -20.01 0.62 -8.80
C VAL A 115 -20.72 1.80 -9.47
N TRP A 116 -20.72 1.81 -10.80
CA TRP A 116 -21.48 2.79 -11.57
C TRP A 116 -22.35 2.04 -12.57
N ASP A 117 -23.57 2.54 -12.75
CA ASP A 117 -24.57 2.01 -13.67
C ASP A 117 -25.25 3.18 -14.40
N THR A 118 -26.05 2.86 -15.43
CA THR A 118 -26.90 3.85 -16.11
C THR A 118 -28.36 3.46 -16.02
N VAL A 119 -29.23 4.45 -15.83
CA VAL A 119 -30.68 4.29 -15.82
C VAL A 119 -31.27 5.09 -16.97
N SER A 120 -31.95 4.42 -17.90
CA SER A 120 -32.59 5.08 -19.04
C SER A 120 -33.76 5.95 -18.59
N GLN A 121 -33.82 7.17 -19.14
CA GLN A 121 -34.90 8.11 -18.92
C GLN A 121 -35.93 8.07 -20.07
N LYS A 122 -37.11 8.63 -19.83
CA LYS A 122 -38.22 8.63 -20.82
C LYS A 122 -37.91 9.42 -22.09
N ASP A 123 -37.00 10.38 -22.02
CA ASP A 123 -36.57 11.24 -23.11
C ASP A 123 -35.40 10.64 -23.94
N GLY A 124 -34.97 9.41 -23.63
CA GLY A 124 -33.83 8.75 -24.28
C GLY A 124 -32.46 9.14 -23.73
N SER A 125 -32.42 10.07 -22.76
CA SER A 125 -31.22 10.38 -21.99
C SER A 125 -30.96 9.29 -20.94
N VAL A 126 -29.78 9.33 -20.30
CA VAL A 126 -29.42 8.42 -19.20
C VAL A 126 -29.08 9.20 -17.94
N GLU A 127 -29.44 8.62 -16.80
CA GLU A 127 -28.92 9.01 -15.50
C GLU A 127 -27.72 8.11 -15.16
N LEU A 128 -26.58 8.74 -14.89
CA LEU A 128 -25.37 8.08 -14.43
C LEU A 128 -25.41 7.96 -12.91
N VAL A 129 -25.50 6.72 -12.40
CA VAL A 129 -25.70 6.44 -10.98
C VAL A 129 -24.43 5.83 -10.40
N TYR A 130 -23.84 6.49 -9.40
CA TYR A 130 -22.74 5.94 -8.61
C TYR A 130 -23.30 5.32 -7.33
N ARG A 131 -23.19 4.00 -7.18
CA ARG A 131 -23.63 3.26 -6.00
C ARG A 131 -22.45 2.94 -5.11
N VAL A 132 -22.49 3.44 -3.87
CA VAL A 132 -21.46 3.22 -2.86
C VAL A 132 -21.97 2.33 -1.73
N LEU A 133 -21.09 1.49 -1.20
CA LEU A 133 -21.29 0.77 0.05
C LEU A 133 -20.27 1.27 1.07
N GLU A 134 -20.74 2.02 2.07
CA GLU A 134 -19.86 2.58 3.11
C GLU A 134 -19.14 1.49 3.89
N SER A 135 -17.84 1.67 4.12
CA SER A 135 -17.07 0.78 4.97
C SER A 135 -17.50 0.89 6.42
N TRP A 136 -17.23 -0.15 7.19
CA TRP A 136 -17.41 -0.12 8.64
C TRP A 136 -16.55 0.99 9.25
N ARG A 137 -17.20 1.97 9.87
CA ARG A 137 -16.59 3.24 10.26
C ARG A 137 -15.92 3.22 11.62
N PHE A 138 -16.56 2.57 12.59
CA PHE A 138 -16.10 2.49 13.97
C PHE A 138 -15.32 1.22 14.12
N TRP A 139 -14.01 1.30 14.28
CA TRP A 139 -13.18 0.16 14.65
C TRP A 139 -12.99 0.21 16.16
N PRO A 140 -13.95 -0.28 16.96
CA PRO A 140 -13.70 -0.45 18.37
C PRO A 140 -12.78 -1.64 18.56
N GLY A 141 -12.08 -1.61 19.67
CA GLY A 141 -11.86 -2.84 20.40
C GLY A 141 -10.42 -3.25 20.54
N VAL A 142 -10.27 -4.07 21.57
CA VAL A 142 -9.05 -4.75 21.91
C VAL A 142 -8.72 -5.75 20.81
N SER A 143 -7.48 -5.76 20.36
CA SER A 143 -6.98 -6.69 19.36
C SER A 143 -5.50 -6.98 19.52
N PRO A 144 -5.08 -8.19 19.12
CA PRO A 144 -3.67 -8.43 18.87
C PRO A 144 -3.13 -7.53 17.76
N ILE A 145 -1.90 -7.06 17.93
CA ILE A 145 -1.06 -6.39 16.95
C ILE A 145 0.22 -7.20 16.87
N TYR A 146 0.71 -7.46 15.68
CA TYR A 146 2.00 -8.11 15.49
C TYR A 146 2.89 -7.24 14.60
N TRP A 147 4.06 -6.88 15.11
CA TRP A 147 5.13 -6.28 14.32
C TRP A 147 6.27 -7.29 14.25
N GLU A 148 6.80 -7.55 13.05
CA GLU A 148 7.82 -8.59 12.87
C GLU A 148 9.09 -8.33 13.71
N ASP A 149 9.41 -7.06 13.96
CA ASP A 149 10.63 -6.66 14.66
C ASP A 149 10.45 -6.46 16.16
N LYS A 150 9.21 -6.41 16.65
CA LYS A 150 8.92 -6.25 18.09
C LYS A 150 8.25 -7.48 18.67
N GLY A 151 7.29 -8.05 17.96
CA GLY A 151 6.47 -9.17 18.41
C GLY A 151 5.00 -8.80 18.61
N TRP A 152 4.33 -9.59 19.44
CA TRP A 152 2.90 -9.44 19.72
C TRP A 152 2.64 -8.40 20.81
N SER A 153 1.66 -7.55 20.56
CA SER A 153 1.05 -6.65 21.54
C SER A 153 -0.45 -6.87 21.56
N LEU A 154 -1.06 -6.58 22.70
CA LEU A 154 -2.49 -6.39 22.81
C LEU A 154 -2.76 -4.90 22.81
N GLY A 155 -3.62 -4.41 21.93
CA GLY A 155 -3.93 -3.00 21.96
C GLY A 155 -5.39 -2.71 21.77
N GLY A 156 -5.81 -1.55 22.26
CA GLY A 156 -7.20 -1.14 22.29
C GLY A 156 -7.31 0.34 22.00
N GLY A 157 -8.43 0.71 21.41
CA GLY A 157 -8.70 2.09 21.06
C GLY A 157 -9.99 2.22 20.29
N LEU A 158 -10.18 3.44 19.80
CA LEU A 158 -11.27 3.82 18.93
C LEU A 158 -10.68 4.49 17.70
N ARG A 159 -10.88 3.86 16.54
CA ARG A 159 -10.64 4.50 15.25
C ARG A 159 -11.97 4.73 14.55
N ILE A 160 -12.21 5.97 14.16
CA ILE A 160 -13.38 6.42 13.43
C ILE A 160 -12.93 6.86 12.04
N LEU A 161 -13.32 6.09 11.03
CA LEU A 161 -13.22 6.49 9.63
C LEU A 161 -14.42 7.37 9.28
N ASN A 162 -14.23 8.33 8.37
CA ASN A 162 -15.30 9.19 7.87
C ASN A 162 -16.09 9.90 9.00
N PHE A 163 -15.37 10.46 9.97
CA PHE A 163 -15.94 11.21 11.07
C PHE A 163 -16.83 12.35 10.53
N ARG A 164 -18.03 12.47 11.11
CA ARG A 164 -19.09 13.41 10.69
C ARG A 164 -19.55 13.26 9.22
N GLY A 165 -19.17 12.18 8.54
CA GLY A 165 -19.45 11.97 7.13
C GLY A 165 -18.60 12.82 6.19
N ARG A 166 -17.43 13.30 6.63
CA ARG A 166 -16.59 14.28 5.93
C ARG A 166 -15.25 13.74 5.43
N ASP A 167 -15.07 12.42 5.35
CA ASP A 167 -13.77 11.78 5.03
C ASP A 167 -12.67 12.11 6.07
N GLN A 168 -13.06 12.56 7.26
CA GLN A 168 -12.15 12.81 8.36
C GLN A 168 -11.82 11.49 9.06
N SER A 169 -10.56 11.27 9.41
CA SER A 169 -10.13 10.12 10.20
C SER A 169 -9.69 10.55 11.58
N PHE A 170 -10.16 9.83 12.59
CA PHE A 170 -9.82 10.04 13.98
C PHE A 170 -9.40 8.71 14.60
N ALA A 171 -8.31 8.67 15.35
CA ALA A 171 -7.96 7.51 16.14
C ALA A 171 -7.39 7.92 17.50
N ILE A 172 -7.78 7.18 18.54
CA ILE A 172 -7.15 7.23 19.84
C ILE A 172 -6.99 5.80 20.35
N GLY A 173 -5.84 5.46 20.90
CA GLY A 173 -5.64 4.10 21.42
C GLY A 173 -4.27 3.90 22.02
N GLY A 174 -4.09 2.74 22.65
CA GLY A 174 -2.81 2.32 23.20
C GLY A 174 -2.66 0.81 23.24
N SER A 175 -1.42 0.33 23.20
CA SER A 175 -1.10 -1.09 23.31
C SER A 175 -0.19 -1.39 24.50
N ILE A 176 -0.20 -2.65 24.90
CA ILE A 176 0.69 -3.27 25.88
C ILE A 176 1.29 -4.55 25.27
N GLY A 177 2.43 -5.01 25.79
CA GLY A 177 3.14 -6.17 25.25
C GLY A 177 4.49 -5.78 24.66
N ALA A 178 4.85 -6.36 23.50
CA ALA A 178 6.11 -6.10 22.81
C ALA A 178 6.36 -4.61 22.50
N ILE A 179 5.30 -3.91 22.12
CA ILE A 179 5.24 -2.46 22.06
C ILE A 179 4.18 -1.94 23.04
N GLN A 180 4.62 -1.03 23.92
CA GLN A 180 3.75 -0.23 24.75
C GLN A 180 3.61 1.12 24.08
N MET A 181 2.38 1.53 23.75
CA MET A 181 2.18 2.81 23.09
C MET A 181 0.87 3.44 23.49
N PHE A 182 0.80 4.75 23.34
CA PHE A 182 -0.42 5.54 23.38
C PHE A 182 -0.34 6.55 22.24
N GLY A 183 -1.44 6.75 21.52
CA GLY A 183 -1.45 7.63 20.37
C GLY A 183 -2.80 8.26 20.10
N PHE A 184 -2.74 9.46 19.56
CA PHE A 184 -3.82 10.23 18.99
C PHE A 184 -3.47 10.54 17.54
N TYR A 185 -4.45 10.38 16.66
CA TYR A 185 -4.35 10.72 15.26
C TYR A 185 -5.60 11.44 14.81
N PHE A 186 -5.41 12.54 14.10
CA PHE A 186 -6.46 13.21 13.36
C PHE A 186 -5.99 13.49 11.94
N SER A 187 -6.85 13.27 10.96
CA SER A 187 -6.61 13.69 9.59
C SER A 187 -7.88 14.18 8.94
N ASP A 188 -7.77 15.33 8.28
CA ASP A 188 -8.77 15.85 7.36
C ASP A 188 -8.11 15.99 5.99
N PRO A 189 -8.46 15.13 5.01
CA PRO A 189 -7.88 15.18 3.68
C PRO A 189 -8.12 16.52 2.98
N TRP A 190 -9.23 17.20 3.27
CA TRP A 190 -9.70 18.39 2.53
C TRP A 190 -10.21 19.44 3.55
N PHE A 191 -9.35 19.81 4.49
CA PHE A 191 -9.71 20.69 5.62
C PHE A 191 -10.02 22.13 5.16
N ALA A 192 -9.38 22.58 4.07
CA ALA A 192 -9.55 23.91 3.51
C ALA A 192 -9.37 23.92 1.98
N GLY A 193 -10.13 24.78 1.31
CA GLY A 193 -9.98 25.03 -0.13
C GLY A 193 -9.99 23.76 -0.99
N ASP A 194 -9.22 23.81 -2.08
CA ASP A 194 -9.09 22.72 -3.04
C ASP A 194 -7.97 21.75 -2.62
N HIS A 195 -8.37 20.55 -2.17
CA HIS A 195 -7.50 19.43 -1.80
C HIS A 195 -6.36 19.73 -0.79
N ILE A 196 -6.57 20.63 0.18
CA ILE A 196 -5.59 20.87 1.25
C ILE A 196 -5.86 19.92 2.42
N SER A 197 -4.91 19.05 2.73
CA SER A 197 -4.97 18.09 3.82
C SER A 197 -4.26 18.59 5.07
N LEU A 198 -4.82 18.28 6.23
CA LEU A 198 -4.19 18.41 7.53
C LEU A 198 -4.09 17.04 8.19
N SER A 199 -2.95 16.73 8.79
CA SER A 199 -2.81 15.60 9.70
C SER A 199 -2.04 15.97 10.94
N MET A 200 -2.48 15.45 12.08
CA MET A 200 -1.85 15.64 13.37
C MET A 200 -1.68 14.27 14.04
N ASN A 201 -0.47 14.01 14.53
CA ASN A 201 -0.19 12.85 15.37
C ASN A 201 0.37 13.32 16.70
N LEU A 202 0.01 12.63 17.76
CA LEU A 202 0.63 12.77 19.08
C LEU A 202 0.73 11.37 19.66
N GLY A 203 1.89 11.00 20.19
CA GLY A 203 1.99 9.70 20.82
C GLY A 203 3.27 9.47 21.58
N LYS A 204 3.24 8.39 22.35
CA LYS A 204 4.39 7.79 23.02
C LYS A 204 4.47 6.33 22.62
N ASN A 205 5.66 5.84 22.33
CA ASN A 205 5.93 4.42 22.19
C ASN A 205 7.15 4.00 23.00
N LEU A 206 7.15 2.75 23.43
CA LEU A 206 8.20 2.11 24.21
C LEU A 206 8.33 0.66 23.75
N PHE A 207 9.53 0.26 23.35
CA PHE A 207 9.82 -1.11 22.92
C PHE A 207 11.29 -1.47 23.11
N VAL A 208 11.59 -2.77 23.12
CA VAL A 208 12.98 -3.28 23.12
C VAL A 208 13.55 -3.18 21.70
N HIS A 209 14.71 -2.56 21.55
CA HIS A 209 15.36 -2.42 20.25
C HIS A 209 15.67 -3.81 19.66
N PRO A 210 15.43 -4.08 18.36
CA PRO A 210 15.47 -5.46 17.85
C PRO A 210 16.85 -6.13 17.97
N PHE A 211 17.91 -5.33 17.85
CA PHE A 211 19.29 -5.84 17.79
C PHE A 211 20.32 -5.09 18.65
N LEU A 212 19.93 -3.97 19.27
CA LEU A 212 20.79 -3.21 20.19
C LEU A 212 20.29 -3.46 21.62
N PRO A 213 21.16 -3.37 22.64
CA PRO A 213 20.77 -3.62 24.03
C PRO A 213 20.02 -2.45 24.67
N TYR A 214 19.19 -1.73 23.90
CA TYR A 214 18.45 -0.56 24.37
C TYR A 214 16.96 -0.85 24.47
N VAL A 215 16.34 -0.28 25.50
CA VAL A 215 14.90 0.00 25.49
C VAL A 215 14.72 1.40 24.90
N GLN A 216 14.00 1.49 23.80
CA GLN A 216 13.72 2.76 23.13
C GLN A 216 12.38 3.31 23.58
N SER A 217 12.38 4.54 24.10
CA SER A 217 11.19 5.36 24.33
C SER A 217 11.18 6.50 23.31
N THR A 218 10.03 6.77 22.68
CA THR A 218 9.84 7.91 21.79
C THR A 218 8.55 8.61 22.13
N GLU A 219 8.63 9.91 22.35
CA GLU A 219 7.48 10.82 22.48
C GLU A 219 7.51 11.78 21.30
N ALA A 220 6.39 11.91 20.60
CA ALA A 220 6.33 12.65 19.35
C ALA A 220 5.03 13.44 19.21
N PHE A 221 5.15 14.68 18.72
CA PHE A 221 4.05 15.49 18.23
C PHE A 221 4.35 15.93 16.79
N GLU A 222 3.46 15.62 15.87
CA GLU A 222 3.66 15.85 14.44
C GLU A 222 2.47 16.60 13.85
N VAL A 223 2.77 17.58 12.99
CA VAL A 223 1.77 18.28 12.19
C VAL A 223 2.24 18.33 10.75
N ASN A 224 1.37 17.90 9.83
CA ASN A 224 1.61 18.01 8.40
C ASN A 224 0.46 18.70 7.69
N LEU A 225 0.84 19.53 6.73
CA LEU A 225 -0.04 20.10 5.72
C LEU A 225 0.31 19.50 4.36
N GLY A 226 -0.71 19.20 3.58
CA GLY A 226 -0.55 18.68 2.23
C GLY A 226 -1.48 19.39 1.28
N ARG A 227 -1.13 19.39 0.00
CA ARG A 227 -1.99 19.87 -1.07
C ARG A 227 -1.86 18.98 -2.29
N TRP A 228 -2.99 18.63 -2.90
CA TRP A 228 -2.99 18.09 -4.24
C TRP A 228 -3.03 19.19 -5.30
N PHE A 229 -2.25 19.00 -6.36
CA PHE A 229 -2.28 19.79 -7.58
C PHE A 229 -2.84 18.90 -8.69
N GLY A 230 -4.13 19.08 -8.97
CA GLY A 230 -4.92 18.09 -9.71
C GLY A 230 -5.00 16.77 -8.94
N TYR A 231 -5.04 15.65 -9.66
CA TYR A 231 -5.18 14.30 -9.06
C TYR A 231 -3.90 13.48 -9.04
N ARG A 232 -2.77 14.08 -9.45
CA ARG A 232 -1.50 13.35 -9.64
C ARG A 232 -0.39 13.83 -8.75
N TRP A 233 -0.28 15.13 -8.52
CA TRP A 233 0.79 15.69 -7.69
C TRP A 233 0.27 15.97 -6.29
N LYS A 234 0.97 15.47 -5.27
CA LYS A 234 0.74 15.85 -3.88
C LYS A 234 2.03 16.36 -3.28
N VAL A 235 1.99 17.57 -2.72
CA VAL A 235 3.10 18.15 -1.96
C VAL A 235 2.69 18.19 -0.50
N GLN A 236 3.58 17.79 0.39
CA GLN A 236 3.37 17.84 1.84
C GLN A 236 4.58 18.45 2.52
N ALA A 237 4.32 19.23 3.56
CA ALA A 237 5.33 19.78 4.43
C ALA A 237 4.80 19.78 5.87
N GLY A 238 5.69 19.60 6.82
CA GLY A 238 5.33 19.57 8.23
C GLY A 238 6.56 19.51 9.11
N PHE A 239 6.32 19.29 10.38
CA PHE A 239 7.37 19.09 11.36
C PHE A 239 6.92 18.10 12.43
N GLU A 240 7.89 17.46 13.05
CA GLU A 240 7.73 16.63 14.23
C GLU A 240 8.59 17.19 15.36
N LEU A 241 8.03 17.28 16.57
CA LEU A 241 8.77 17.52 17.80
C LEU A 241 8.92 16.18 18.49
N GLU A 242 10.15 15.75 18.70
CA GLU A 242 10.43 14.39 19.14
C GLU A 242 11.38 14.38 20.33
N HIS A 243 11.11 13.54 21.32
CA HIS A 243 12.02 13.18 22.37
C HIS A 243 12.26 11.67 22.34
N LYS A 244 13.49 11.25 22.06
CA LYS A 244 13.91 9.85 22.00
C LYS A 244 14.89 9.54 23.11
N GLN A 245 14.68 8.42 23.77
CA GLN A 245 15.58 7.89 24.79
C GLN A 245 15.91 6.44 24.47
N PHE A 246 17.19 6.10 24.52
CA PHE A 246 17.72 4.74 24.42
C PHE A 246 18.38 4.41 25.75
N SER A 247 17.72 3.61 26.56
CA SER A 247 18.18 3.27 27.91
C SER A 247 18.72 1.84 27.96
N GLU A 248 19.92 1.70 28.53
CA GLU A 248 20.55 0.45 28.98
C GLU A 248 20.73 0.50 30.50
N GLU A 249 21.21 -0.57 31.14
CA GLU A 249 21.47 -0.61 32.59
C GLU A 249 22.52 0.41 33.06
N SER A 250 23.51 0.74 32.21
CA SER A 250 24.65 1.60 32.57
C SER A 250 24.69 2.96 31.88
N ASP A 251 23.91 3.15 30.81
CA ASP A 251 23.93 4.38 30.01
C ASP A 251 22.54 4.71 29.47
N THR A 252 22.27 5.99 29.21
CA THR A 252 21.05 6.45 28.56
C THR A 252 21.38 7.56 27.59
N LEU A 253 21.19 7.28 26.30
CA LEU A 253 21.30 8.28 25.24
C LEU A 253 19.94 8.95 25.09
N SER A 254 19.91 10.28 25.19
CA SER A 254 18.69 11.07 25.10
C SER A 254 18.86 12.13 24.03
N PHE A 255 17.87 12.22 23.16
CA PHE A 255 17.85 13.17 22.05
C PHE A 255 16.51 13.90 21.99
N THR A 256 16.57 15.18 21.70
CA THR A 256 15.38 16.01 21.53
C THR A 256 15.51 16.74 20.21
N TYR A 257 14.57 16.53 19.31
CA TYR A 257 14.61 17.03 17.95
C TYR A 257 13.44 17.93 17.63
N ILE A 258 13.70 18.92 16.77
CA ILE A 258 12.70 19.39 15.82
C ILE A 258 13.05 18.80 14.46
N ALA A 259 12.08 18.14 13.83
CA ALA A 259 12.27 17.44 12.57
C ALA A 259 11.37 18.00 11.47
N PRO A 260 11.79 19.06 10.76
CA PRO A 260 11.13 19.47 9.53
C PRO A 260 11.15 18.34 8.51
N GLN A 261 10.01 18.14 7.85
CA GLN A 261 9.83 17.08 6.88
C GLN A 261 9.01 17.54 5.69
N GLY A 262 9.22 16.89 4.57
CA GLY A 262 8.48 17.19 3.36
C GLY A 262 8.47 16.02 2.40
N SER A 263 7.43 15.97 1.57
CA SER A 263 7.36 15.02 0.48
C SER A 263 6.70 15.59 -0.78
N VAL A 264 7.19 15.14 -1.93
CA VAL A 264 6.56 15.32 -3.23
C VAL A 264 6.19 13.95 -3.76
N ILE A 265 4.93 13.78 -4.09
CA ILE A 265 4.37 12.51 -4.57
C ILE A 265 3.75 12.76 -5.93
N TYR A 266 4.11 11.93 -6.90
CA TYR A 266 3.45 11.82 -8.19
C TYR A 266 2.77 10.47 -8.28
N ASP A 267 1.44 10.43 -8.27
CA ASP A 267 0.63 9.20 -8.25
C ASP A 267 -0.28 9.14 -9.48
N THR A 268 -0.15 8.08 -10.26
CA THR A 268 -0.94 7.81 -11.47
C THR A 268 -1.67 6.48 -11.39
N ARG A 269 -1.66 5.84 -10.23
CA ARG A 269 -2.30 4.55 -10.02
C ARG A 269 -3.81 4.67 -10.20
N ASP A 270 -4.40 3.62 -10.74
CA ASP A 270 -5.86 3.53 -10.90
C ASP A 270 -6.56 3.37 -9.54
N ILE A 271 -6.19 2.34 -8.79
CA ILE A 271 -6.72 2.04 -7.46
C ILE A 271 -5.56 1.94 -6.48
N TYR A 272 -5.54 2.74 -5.41
CA TYR A 272 -4.40 2.80 -4.50
C TYR A 272 -4.18 1.50 -3.71
N ARG A 273 -5.27 0.85 -3.24
CA ARG A 273 -5.19 -0.37 -2.42
C ARG A 273 -4.75 -1.61 -3.19
N ASP A 274 -5.07 -1.67 -4.49
CA ASP A 274 -4.77 -2.79 -5.36
C ASP A 274 -4.57 -2.30 -6.81
N PRO A 275 -3.42 -1.65 -7.09
CA PRO A 275 -3.16 -1.05 -8.40
C PRO A 275 -3.17 -2.11 -9.50
N SER A 276 -3.78 -1.79 -10.64
CA SER A 276 -3.71 -2.60 -11.86
C SER A 276 -2.85 -1.94 -12.92
N ARG A 277 -2.73 -0.61 -12.88
CA ARG A 277 -1.93 0.18 -13.82
C ARG A 277 -1.43 1.48 -13.17
N GLY A 278 -0.42 2.08 -13.78
CA GLY A 278 0.15 3.36 -13.36
C GLY A 278 1.21 3.18 -12.29
N GLY A 279 1.72 4.28 -11.77
CA GLY A 279 2.87 4.26 -10.87
C GLY A 279 2.84 5.38 -9.85
N MET A 280 3.74 5.27 -8.88
CA MET A 280 3.92 6.24 -7.81
C MET A 280 5.40 6.59 -7.69
N ILE A 281 5.72 7.88 -7.69
CA ILE A 281 7.03 8.39 -7.33
C ILE A 281 6.86 9.17 -6.03
N THR A 282 7.66 8.84 -5.02
CA THR A 282 7.72 9.58 -3.77
C THR A 282 9.14 10.05 -3.55
N GLN A 283 9.29 11.35 -3.32
CA GLN A 283 10.51 11.96 -2.82
C GLN A 283 10.20 12.52 -1.45
N SER A 284 10.97 12.18 -0.43
CA SER A 284 10.79 12.73 0.91
C SER A 284 12.11 13.01 1.62
N PHE A 285 12.06 13.94 2.57
CA PHE A 285 13.13 14.20 3.50
C PHE A 285 12.58 14.33 4.92
N TYR A 286 13.42 13.99 5.88
CA TYR A 286 13.17 14.11 7.31
C TYR A 286 14.45 14.59 7.98
N SER A 287 14.45 15.81 8.50
CA SER A 287 15.66 16.48 9.00
C SER A 287 15.61 16.63 10.52
N MET A 288 16.19 15.71 11.27
CA MET A 288 16.35 15.79 12.72
C MET A 288 17.35 16.90 13.06
N ILE A 289 16.87 18.02 13.58
CA ILE A 289 17.71 19.09 14.12
C ILE A 289 17.74 18.88 15.64
N ASP A 290 18.91 18.51 16.15
CA ASP A 290 19.13 18.24 17.56
C ASP A 290 19.10 19.54 18.37
N LEU A 291 18.25 19.57 19.38
CA LEU A 291 18.09 20.67 20.32
C LEU A 291 18.87 20.44 21.62
N THR A 292 19.49 19.26 21.78
CA THR A 292 20.47 19.02 22.84
C THR A 292 21.82 19.64 22.46
N GLN A 293 22.73 19.87 23.42
CA GLN A 293 24.01 20.57 23.18
C GLN A 293 25.04 19.77 22.32
N GLY A 294 24.60 18.73 21.60
CA GLY A 294 25.45 17.83 20.80
C GLY A 294 25.29 17.98 19.29
N ASP A 295 26.10 17.24 18.53
CA ASP A 295 26.14 17.23 17.06
C ASP A 295 25.25 16.13 16.46
N GLY A 296 24.06 15.90 17.04
CA GLY A 296 23.13 14.82 16.67
C GLY A 296 22.26 15.12 15.45
N ASN A 297 22.60 16.15 14.67
CA ASN A 297 21.82 16.55 13.49
C ASN A 297 21.87 15.47 12.41
N ARG A 298 20.70 15.10 11.86
CA ARG A 298 20.61 14.04 10.85
C ARG A 298 19.55 14.34 9.81
N LEU A 299 19.89 14.16 8.54
CA LEU A 299 18.95 14.20 7.42
C LEU A 299 18.75 12.81 6.86
N VAL A 300 17.51 12.32 6.84
CA VAL A 300 17.13 11.12 6.10
C VAL A 300 16.43 11.54 4.82
N TRP A 301 16.97 11.11 3.69
CA TRP A 301 16.38 11.31 2.37
C TRP A 301 15.90 9.98 1.80
N THR A 302 14.66 9.94 1.32
CA THR A 302 14.07 8.73 0.74
C THR A 302 13.47 9.04 -0.62
N GLN A 303 13.79 8.19 -1.58
CA GLN A 303 13.15 8.18 -2.90
C GLN A 303 12.58 6.80 -3.14
N SER A 304 11.32 6.73 -3.59
CA SER A 304 10.72 5.49 -4.07
C SER A 304 10.01 5.68 -5.39
N VAL A 305 10.06 4.66 -6.23
CA VAL A 305 9.40 4.61 -7.53
C VAL A 305 8.74 3.24 -7.65
N SER A 306 7.45 3.20 -7.97
CA SER A 306 6.75 1.97 -8.31
C SER A 306 5.93 2.11 -9.59
N GLN A 307 5.79 1.00 -10.31
CA GLN A 307 5.04 0.93 -11.56
C GLN A 307 4.28 -0.39 -11.63
N TYR A 308 3.05 -0.30 -12.16
CA TYR A 308 2.10 -1.38 -12.27
C TYR A 308 1.54 -1.49 -13.68
N TRP A 309 1.33 -2.72 -14.13
CA TRP A 309 0.60 -3.00 -15.35
C TRP A 309 -0.04 -4.39 -15.26
N SER A 310 -1.21 -4.56 -15.89
CA SER A 310 -1.95 -5.82 -15.88
C SER A 310 -2.09 -6.39 -17.29
N PRO A 311 -1.22 -7.32 -17.71
CA PRO A 311 -1.32 -7.97 -19.02
C PRO A 311 -2.64 -8.75 -19.19
N VAL A 312 -3.15 -9.32 -18.09
CA VAL A 312 -4.46 -9.99 -18.04
C VAL A 312 -5.40 -9.13 -17.22
N GLN A 313 -6.50 -8.69 -17.82
CA GLN A 313 -7.50 -7.82 -17.19
C GLN A 313 -8.76 -8.60 -16.79
N GLY A 314 -9.67 -7.92 -16.09
CA GLY A 314 -10.94 -8.48 -15.61
C GLY A 314 -10.90 -8.88 -14.14
N GLN A 315 -11.86 -9.71 -13.72
CA GLN A 315 -12.02 -10.06 -12.29
C GLN A 315 -10.87 -10.92 -11.74
N LYS A 316 -10.21 -11.71 -12.61
CA LYS A 316 -9.05 -12.55 -12.26
C LYS A 316 -7.77 -12.00 -12.89
N LYS A 317 -7.52 -10.71 -12.68
CA LYS A 317 -6.37 -10.01 -13.26
C LYS A 317 -5.03 -10.60 -12.83
N LEU A 318 -4.04 -10.51 -13.72
CA LEU A 318 -2.62 -10.69 -13.41
C LEU A 318 -1.98 -9.31 -13.44
N THR A 319 -1.58 -8.80 -12.29
CA THR A 319 -0.85 -7.54 -12.17
C THR A 319 0.64 -7.83 -12.00
N LEU A 320 1.47 -7.22 -12.83
CA LEU A 320 2.91 -7.15 -12.63
C LEU A 320 3.25 -5.80 -12.00
N GLY A 321 4.16 -5.82 -11.02
CA GLY A 321 4.62 -4.63 -10.32
C GLY A 321 6.12 -4.65 -10.15
N ILE A 322 6.74 -3.48 -10.28
CA ILE A 322 8.14 -3.25 -9.89
C ILE A 322 8.22 -2.04 -8.97
N GLY A 323 9.15 -2.09 -8.03
CA GLY A 323 9.40 -1.04 -7.06
C GLY A 323 10.89 -0.88 -6.78
N VAL A 324 11.33 0.36 -6.66
CA VAL A 324 12.67 0.75 -6.23
C VAL A 324 12.54 1.71 -5.05
N LYS A 325 13.37 1.54 -4.03
CA LYS A 325 13.48 2.45 -2.90
C LYS A 325 14.95 2.70 -2.58
N LEU A 326 15.33 3.96 -2.50
CA LEU A 326 16.60 4.43 -1.98
C LEU A 326 16.33 5.22 -0.70
N ALA A 327 16.98 4.83 0.40
CA ALA A 327 16.95 5.55 1.67
C ALA A 327 18.39 5.81 2.09
N THR A 328 18.75 7.07 2.26
CA THR A 328 20.10 7.50 2.62
C THR A 328 20.03 8.47 3.79
N SER A 329 21.07 8.48 4.60
CA SER A 329 21.16 9.40 5.73
C SER A 329 22.40 10.28 5.59
N PHE A 330 22.39 11.44 6.21
CA PHE A 330 23.51 12.40 6.28
C PHE A 330 23.56 13.02 7.68
N GLY A 331 24.72 13.49 8.13
CA GLY A 331 24.91 13.99 9.50
C GLY A 331 25.27 12.87 10.47
N SER A 332 24.67 12.85 11.67
CA SER A 332 24.92 11.80 12.66
C SER A 332 24.58 10.41 12.11
N MET A 333 25.52 9.49 12.33
CA MET A 333 25.47 8.08 11.93
C MET A 333 25.64 7.15 13.13
N ASP A 334 25.26 7.60 14.33
CA ASP A 334 25.33 6.80 15.55
C ASP A 334 24.64 5.45 15.37
N GLU A 335 25.07 4.43 16.13
CA GLU A 335 24.61 3.06 15.94
C GLU A 335 23.10 2.90 16.14
N VAL A 336 22.51 3.73 17.00
CA VAL A 336 21.05 3.80 17.23
C VAL A 336 20.26 4.19 15.98
N TRP A 337 20.92 4.73 14.94
CA TRP A 337 20.33 5.09 13.66
C TRP A 337 20.64 4.13 12.51
N LEU A 338 21.23 2.97 12.82
CA LEU A 338 21.44 1.92 11.83
C LEU A 338 20.11 1.34 11.36
N ASN A 339 19.94 1.25 10.04
CA ASN A 339 18.88 0.45 9.46
C ASN A 339 19.39 -0.97 9.25
N TYR A 340 18.46 -1.89 9.01
CA TYR A 340 18.76 -3.29 8.77
C TYR A 340 17.96 -3.86 7.59
N PHE A 341 18.40 -5.02 7.11
CA PHE A 341 17.64 -5.88 6.20
C PHE A 341 17.16 -7.17 6.87
N GLY A 342 15.92 -7.52 6.53
CA GLY A 342 15.11 -8.50 7.23
C GLY A 342 13.67 -8.01 7.39
N GLY A 343 12.71 -8.93 7.30
CA GLY A 343 11.29 -8.61 7.42
C GLY A 343 10.60 -8.24 6.11
N SER A 344 9.29 -8.07 6.20
CA SER A 344 8.37 -7.78 5.11
C SER A 344 8.62 -6.45 4.38
N LYS A 345 9.16 -5.46 5.11
CA LYS A 345 9.39 -4.10 4.61
C LYS A 345 10.69 -3.93 3.83
N THR A 346 11.64 -4.86 3.95
CA THR A 346 12.95 -4.78 3.29
C THR A 346 13.15 -5.87 2.23
N VAL A 347 13.97 -6.89 2.50
CA VAL A 347 14.17 -8.05 1.62
C VAL A 347 13.47 -9.25 2.26
N ARG A 348 12.37 -9.72 1.65
CA ARG A 348 11.58 -10.83 2.19
C ARG A 348 12.31 -12.17 2.11
N GLY A 349 11.95 -13.10 2.97
CA GLY A 349 12.66 -14.36 3.20
C GLY A 349 13.75 -14.27 4.26
N TRP A 350 14.27 -13.07 4.52
CA TRP A 350 15.15 -12.81 5.66
C TRP A 350 14.33 -12.50 6.93
N SER A 351 14.70 -13.10 8.05
CA SER A 351 14.14 -12.77 9.37
C SER A 351 14.56 -11.37 9.80
N VAL A 352 13.82 -10.73 10.70
CA VAL A 352 14.33 -9.52 11.37
C VAL A 352 15.60 -9.90 12.16
N PRO A 353 16.70 -9.13 12.05
CA PRO A 353 17.91 -9.43 12.80
C PRO A 353 17.71 -9.21 14.29
N ASN A 354 18.38 -10.04 15.08
CA ASN A 354 18.42 -9.92 16.54
C ASN A 354 19.81 -9.48 17.01
N ARG A 355 20.02 -9.47 18.34
CA ARG A 355 21.31 -9.11 18.94
C ARG A 355 22.46 -10.02 18.49
N ASP A 356 22.22 -11.32 18.40
CA ASP A 356 23.23 -12.30 17.99
C ASP A 356 23.68 -12.06 16.53
N ASP A 357 22.73 -11.72 15.65
CA ASP A 357 23.01 -11.32 14.27
C ASP A 357 23.85 -10.04 14.22
N TYR A 358 23.57 -9.06 15.07
CA TYR A 358 24.29 -7.77 15.07
C TYR A 358 25.73 -7.91 15.54
N VAL A 359 25.97 -8.67 16.62
CA VAL A 359 27.33 -8.87 17.14
C VAL A 359 28.15 -9.82 16.28
N ASN A 360 27.53 -10.61 15.40
CA ASN A 360 28.21 -11.53 14.51
C ASN A 360 28.80 -10.77 13.29
N PRO A 361 30.14 -10.69 13.16
CA PRO A 361 30.77 -9.98 12.04
C PRO A 361 30.39 -10.54 10.66
N LEU A 362 30.03 -11.83 10.59
CA LEU A 362 29.61 -12.48 9.35
C LEU A 362 28.23 -12.01 8.86
N GLN A 363 27.43 -11.35 9.70
CA GLN A 363 26.09 -10.83 9.38
C GLN A 363 26.08 -9.30 9.24
N SER A 364 27.25 -8.64 9.33
CA SER A 364 27.40 -7.19 9.25
C SER A 364 26.84 -6.57 7.96
N PHE A 365 26.82 -7.33 6.86
CA PHE A 365 26.25 -6.94 5.57
C PHE A 365 24.74 -6.62 5.62
N ARG A 366 24.06 -6.95 6.73
CA ARG A 366 22.63 -6.67 6.92
C ARG A 366 22.35 -5.30 7.50
N PHE A 367 23.37 -4.53 7.92
CA PHE A 367 23.20 -3.29 8.67
C PHE A 367 23.89 -2.10 7.98
N GLY A 368 23.21 -0.96 7.92
CA GLY A 368 23.75 0.24 7.29
C GLY A 368 22.83 1.44 7.36
N ASN A 369 23.36 2.63 7.05
CA ASN A 369 22.61 3.89 7.05
C ASN A 369 22.09 4.26 5.65
N HIS A 370 22.65 3.61 4.63
CA HIS A 370 22.25 3.73 3.23
C HIS A 370 21.66 2.41 2.77
N GLN A 371 20.52 2.45 2.08
CA GLN A 371 19.78 1.28 1.64
C GLN A 371 19.23 1.51 0.24
N PHE A 372 19.48 0.56 -0.65
CA PHE A 372 18.80 0.46 -1.94
C PHE A 372 18.05 -0.86 -1.98
N ILE A 373 16.76 -0.81 -2.33
CA ILE A 373 15.89 -1.98 -2.42
C ILE A 373 15.22 -1.97 -3.79
N PHE A 374 15.31 -3.09 -4.50
CA PHE A 374 14.51 -3.39 -5.67
C PHE A 374 13.56 -4.54 -5.35
N SER A 375 12.33 -4.45 -5.79
CA SER A 375 11.32 -5.50 -5.64
C SER A 375 10.52 -5.66 -6.92
N ALA A 376 10.26 -6.90 -7.32
CA ALA A 376 9.35 -7.25 -8.41
C ALA A 376 8.30 -8.25 -7.92
N GLU A 377 7.06 -8.08 -8.35
CA GLU A 377 5.94 -8.97 -7.99
C GLU A 377 5.06 -9.30 -9.20
N ALA A 378 4.64 -10.57 -9.26
CA ALA A 378 3.53 -11.02 -10.10
C ALA A 378 2.36 -11.41 -9.20
N ARG A 379 1.23 -10.70 -9.33
CA ARG A 379 0.05 -10.82 -8.47
C ARG A 379 -1.13 -11.36 -9.28
N GLN A 380 -1.56 -12.58 -8.99
CA GLN A 380 -2.72 -13.20 -9.63
C GLN A 380 -3.93 -13.14 -8.71
N THR A 381 -4.99 -12.46 -9.13
CA THR A 381 -6.27 -12.51 -8.42
C THR A 381 -6.90 -13.90 -8.60
N ILE A 382 -7.08 -14.62 -7.50
CA ILE A 382 -7.67 -15.96 -7.45
C ILE A 382 -9.17 -15.84 -7.15
N ILE A 383 -9.47 -15.10 -6.07
CA ILE A 383 -10.83 -14.75 -5.65
C ILE A 383 -10.94 -13.22 -5.72
N PRO A 384 -11.80 -12.68 -6.61
CA PRO A 384 -11.98 -11.24 -6.75
C PRO A 384 -12.46 -10.61 -5.43
N THR A 385 -11.97 -9.40 -5.14
CA THR A 385 -12.41 -8.65 -3.96
C THR A 385 -13.90 -8.35 -4.05
N SER A 386 -14.62 -8.68 -2.99
CA SER A 386 -16.04 -8.38 -2.84
C SER A 386 -16.36 -8.06 -1.38
N THR A 387 -17.54 -7.50 -1.14
CA THR A 387 -17.99 -7.09 0.18
C THR A 387 -19.27 -7.82 0.53
N VAL A 388 -19.30 -8.47 1.69
CA VAL A 388 -20.53 -8.99 2.30
C VAL A 388 -21.01 -7.99 3.34
N SER A 389 -22.28 -7.61 3.22
CA SER A 389 -22.94 -6.77 4.21
C SER A 389 -23.63 -7.61 5.28
N SER A 390 -23.32 -7.33 6.54
CA SER A 390 -24.13 -7.75 7.70
C SER A 390 -24.95 -6.55 8.19
N ARG A 391 -25.97 -6.81 9.03
CA ARG A 391 -26.75 -5.75 9.70
C ARG A 391 -25.89 -4.81 10.55
N ILE A 392 -24.74 -5.32 11.01
CA ILE A 392 -23.86 -4.61 11.94
C ILE A 392 -22.66 -4.09 11.15
N PHE A 393 -21.86 -4.94 10.50
CA PHE A 393 -20.64 -4.56 9.79
C PHE A 393 -20.57 -5.02 8.32
N ASN A 394 -19.72 -4.35 7.53
CA ASN A 394 -19.35 -4.78 6.18
C ASN A 394 -17.97 -5.45 6.22
N VAL A 395 -17.86 -6.67 5.66
CA VAL A 395 -16.59 -7.43 5.57
C VAL A 395 -16.17 -7.52 4.12
N GLU A 396 -14.90 -7.22 3.85
CA GLU A 396 -14.27 -7.50 2.57
C GLU A 396 -13.64 -8.89 2.58
N TYR A 397 -13.75 -9.60 1.46
CA TYR A 397 -13.07 -10.87 1.24
C TYR A 397 -12.53 -10.94 -0.18
N GLY A 398 -11.50 -11.75 -0.38
CA GLY A 398 -10.79 -11.91 -1.64
C GLY A 398 -9.46 -12.61 -1.41
N LEU A 399 -8.82 -13.03 -2.48
CA LEU A 399 -7.53 -13.73 -2.42
C LEU A 399 -6.73 -13.45 -3.68
N THR A 400 -5.53 -12.93 -3.48
CA THR A 400 -4.55 -12.77 -4.54
C THR A 400 -3.28 -13.55 -4.17
N GLY A 401 -2.82 -14.40 -5.07
CA GLY A 401 -1.53 -15.10 -4.96
C GLY A 401 -0.41 -14.25 -5.54
N VAL A 402 0.78 -14.33 -4.97
CA VAL A 402 1.94 -13.51 -5.35
C VAL A 402 3.18 -14.38 -5.51
N VAL A 403 3.97 -14.10 -6.54
CA VAL A 403 5.38 -14.51 -6.63
C VAL A 403 6.22 -13.24 -6.59
N PHE A 404 7.30 -13.23 -5.82
CA PHE A 404 8.13 -12.05 -5.66
C PHE A 404 9.64 -12.31 -5.76
N LEU A 405 10.37 -11.26 -6.09
CA LEU A 405 11.83 -11.16 -6.01
C LEU A 405 12.17 -9.80 -5.37
N ASP A 406 13.00 -9.82 -4.33
CA ASP A 406 13.55 -8.67 -3.65
C ASP A 406 15.09 -8.72 -3.71
N ILE A 407 15.70 -7.56 -3.90
CA ILE A 407 17.15 -7.35 -3.94
C ILE A 407 17.45 -6.15 -3.05
N GLY A 408 18.40 -6.28 -2.13
CA GLY A 408 18.79 -5.21 -1.21
C GLY A 408 20.29 -5.01 -1.14
N TYR A 409 20.70 -3.74 -1.18
CA TYR A 409 22.06 -3.31 -0.89
C TYR A 409 22.06 -2.36 0.30
N THR A 410 22.99 -2.54 1.24
CA THR A 410 23.14 -1.63 2.38
C THR A 410 24.60 -1.41 2.71
N SER A 411 24.90 -0.22 3.21
CA SER A 411 26.25 0.16 3.62
C SER A 411 26.21 1.22 4.70
N ARG A 412 27.32 1.34 5.44
CA ARG A 412 27.57 2.47 6.35
C ARG A 412 28.05 3.72 5.61
N GLN A 413 28.70 3.57 4.46
CA GLN A 413 29.14 4.69 3.61
C GLN A 413 28.42 4.66 2.26
N LEU A 414 27.91 5.81 1.80
CA LEU A 414 27.13 5.90 0.56
C LEU A 414 27.92 5.45 -0.67
N GLN A 415 29.21 5.77 -0.73
CA GLN A 415 30.10 5.41 -1.85
C GLN A 415 30.27 3.90 -2.03
N ASP A 416 30.05 3.12 -0.97
CA ASP A 416 30.20 1.67 -1.00
C ASP A 416 28.89 0.92 -1.21
N LEU A 417 27.77 1.63 -1.39
CA LEU A 417 26.42 1.03 -1.38
C LEU A 417 26.28 -0.12 -2.38
N LEU A 418 26.85 0.02 -3.58
CA LEU A 418 26.77 -1.00 -4.64
C LEU A 418 28.03 -1.87 -4.77
N ASN A 419 29.00 -1.73 -3.85
CA ASN A 419 30.27 -2.46 -3.90
C ASN A 419 30.21 -3.85 -3.25
N PHE A 420 29.15 -4.14 -2.50
CA PHE A 420 28.95 -5.42 -1.80
C PHE A 420 27.95 -6.32 -2.52
N ASP A 421 27.99 -7.63 -2.21
CA ASP A 421 26.99 -8.56 -2.72
C ASP A 421 25.58 -8.21 -2.22
N PRO A 422 24.55 -8.29 -3.07
CA PRO A 422 23.19 -8.01 -2.66
C PRO A 422 22.63 -9.11 -1.77
N LEU A 423 21.75 -8.72 -0.85
CA LEU A 423 20.82 -9.64 -0.22
C LEU A 423 19.69 -9.93 -1.19
N LEU A 424 19.43 -11.21 -1.43
CA LEU A 424 18.36 -11.65 -2.31
C LEU A 424 17.27 -12.35 -1.50
N GLY A 425 16.04 -12.14 -1.91
CA GLY A 425 14.86 -12.75 -1.32
C GLY A 425 13.85 -13.10 -2.40
N THR A 426 13.35 -14.33 -2.45
CA THR A 426 12.29 -14.70 -3.39
C THR A 426 11.30 -15.63 -2.75
N GLY A 427 10.06 -15.67 -3.23
CA GLY A 427 9.10 -16.63 -2.74
C GLY A 427 7.68 -16.41 -3.17
N LEU A 428 6.77 -16.95 -2.36
CA LEU A 428 5.34 -16.99 -2.61
C LEU A 428 4.61 -16.20 -1.53
N GLY A 429 3.52 -15.54 -1.90
CA GLY A 429 2.72 -14.77 -0.96
C GLY A 429 1.23 -14.85 -1.24
N ILE A 430 0.46 -14.49 -0.22
CA ILE A 430 -0.98 -14.26 -0.33
C ILE A 430 -1.33 -12.86 0.13
N ARG A 431 -2.38 -12.31 -0.48
CA ARG A 431 -2.94 -11.00 -0.20
C ARG A 431 -4.43 -11.18 0.03
N MET A 432 -4.91 -10.73 1.18
CA MET A 432 -6.34 -10.76 1.54
C MET A 432 -6.82 -9.33 1.75
N PRO A 433 -7.87 -8.87 1.07
CA PRO A 433 -8.40 -7.53 1.29
C PRO A 433 -8.95 -7.44 2.70
N ILE A 434 -8.70 -6.30 3.33
CA ILE A 434 -9.30 -5.91 4.60
C ILE A 434 -9.80 -4.48 4.42
N PRO A 435 -10.78 -4.02 5.21
CA PRO A 435 -11.23 -2.63 5.08
C PRO A 435 -10.07 -1.63 5.20
N GLY A 436 -9.94 -0.77 4.19
CA GLY A 436 -8.87 0.22 4.11
C GLY A 436 -7.48 -0.32 3.71
N GLY A 437 -7.34 -1.57 3.30
CA GLY A 437 -6.06 -2.09 2.83
C GLY A 437 -6.05 -3.57 2.43
N VAL A 438 -4.85 -4.16 2.51
CA VAL A 438 -4.62 -5.58 2.18
C VAL A 438 -3.74 -6.16 3.27
N LEU A 439 -4.02 -7.39 3.67
CA LEU A 439 -3.23 -8.19 4.57
C LEU A 439 -2.27 -9.06 3.75
N ARG A 440 -0.99 -9.08 4.12
CA ARG A 440 0.07 -9.74 3.38
C ARG A 440 0.77 -10.80 4.23
N LEU A 441 0.88 -11.99 3.68
CA LEU A 441 1.69 -13.08 4.20
C LEU A 441 2.59 -13.58 3.06
N ASP A 442 3.90 -13.62 3.30
CA ASP A 442 4.92 -14.00 2.32
C ASP A 442 5.79 -15.11 2.91
N LEU A 443 5.90 -16.26 2.22
CA LEU A 443 6.91 -17.28 2.49
C LEU A 443 8.08 -17.06 1.54
N GLY A 444 9.25 -16.76 2.08
CA GLY A 444 10.44 -16.45 1.29
C GLY A 444 11.64 -17.33 1.61
N TRP A 445 12.53 -17.43 0.62
CA TRP A 445 13.86 -18.01 0.70
C TRP A 445 14.89 -16.89 0.51
N SER A 446 15.89 -16.86 1.38
CA SER A 446 16.94 -15.85 1.41
C SER A 446 18.25 -16.40 0.86
N PHE A 447 18.96 -15.55 0.11
CA PHE A 447 20.26 -15.88 -0.46
C PHE A 447 21.23 -14.72 -0.30
N TYR A 448 22.51 -15.04 -0.09
CA TYR A 448 23.60 -14.08 -0.03
C TYR A 448 24.84 -14.68 -0.68
N SER A 449 25.55 -13.92 -1.50
CA SER A 449 26.74 -14.41 -2.24
C SER A 449 26.47 -15.69 -3.06
N GLY A 450 25.24 -15.87 -3.55
CA GLY A 450 24.82 -17.06 -4.31
C GLY A 450 24.45 -18.28 -3.47
N GLU A 451 24.63 -18.23 -2.15
CA GLU A 451 24.31 -19.34 -1.24
C GLU A 451 22.95 -19.15 -0.57
N PHE A 452 22.25 -20.26 -0.34
CA PHE A 452 21.01 -20.28 0.45
C PHE A 452 21.33 -20.05 1.93
N VAL A 453 20.63 -19.11 2.55
CA VAL A 453 20.85 -18.75 3.97
C VAL A 453 19.73 -19.29 4.84
N SER A 454 18.49 -18.90 4.58
CA SER A 454 17.36 -19.28 5.41
C SER A 454 16.02 -19.20 4.68
N LYS A 455 14.96 -19.62 5.37
CA LYS A 455 13.57 -19.40 4.96
C LYS A 455 12.85 -18.63 6.05
N GLY A 456 11.96 -17.73 5.65
CA GLY A 456 11.23 -16.86 6.55
C GLY A 456 9.77 -16.72 6.15
N ILE A 457 8.90 -16.54 7.13
CA ILE A 457 7.54 -16.07 6.91
C ILE A 457 7.52 -14.61 7.28
N ASN A 458 7.06 -13.77 6.36
CA ASN A 458 6.92 -12.36 6.55
C ASN A 458 5.45 -11.94 6.56
N PHE A 459 5.16 -10.98 7.41
CA PHE A 459 3.82 -10.46 7.63
C PHE A 459 3.80 -8.94 7.55
N ASP A 460 2.85 -8.37 6.81
CA ASP A 460 2.63 -6.92 6.77
C ASP A 460 1.24 -6.59 6.27
N LEU A 461 0.95 -5.29 6.16
CA LEU A 461 -0.27 -4.81 5.57
C LEU A 461 -0.02 -3.71 4.53
N GLY A 462 -0.76 -3.79 3.42
CA GLY A 462 -0.55 -3.01 2.21
C GLY A 462 0.15 -3.84 1.13
N GLN A 463 0.33 -3.22 -0.03
CA GLN A 463 1.21 -3.74 -1.06
C GLN A 463 2.68 -3.45 -0.69
N LYS A 464 3.62 -4.18 -1.27
CA LYS A 464 5.06 -4.02 -0.97
C LYS A 464 5.59 -2.61 -1.31
N PHE A 465 5.14 -2.02 -2.42
CA PHE A 465 5.57 -0.74 -2.97
C PHE A 465 4.43 0.00 -3.67
#